data_AF-A0A9W6URQ7-F1
#
_entry.id   AF-A0A9W6URQ7-F1
#
_cell.length_a   1.000
_cell.length_b   1.000
_cell.length_c   1.000
_cell.angle_alpha   90.00
_cell.angle_beta   90.00
_cell.angle_gamma   90.00
#
_symmetry.space_group_name_H-M   'P 1'
#
loop_
_entity.id
_entity.type
_entity.pdbx_description
1 polymer ?
#
loop_
_entity_poly.entity_id
_entity_poly.type
_entity_poly.pdbx_seq_one_letter_code
_entity_poly.pdbx_strand_id
1 'polypeptide(L)'
;MTGRTTPHHVRPDGPEDPDPYADPYADPARRAARWRPAAKVAAVVLPVCLIGWLGWQAVANSSRDVTSNASAPRTPSYAEGDRVDGSDADGGSPAASAAGPGAAAAPSAAPSPSAGASAAAAPGGGPKPLAGRTVLLDPGHNTGNAEHTAEIGRKVDIGNSRKECDTTGTSTNAGYPEAEFTLDVVHRARQILQDRGATVVLTQDGDRPWGPCIDERARLGNDAKADAAVSVHADGAPSSGTGFHVIMPARVVAGPADTSAIVEPSHRLGVLLRDAFKAGTGEPYSSYIGQQGLDTRSDLGGLNLSKVPKVFIECGNMRNSGDAQRMADPQWRQSAAQALADALTSYLTG
;
A
#
# COMPACT_ATOMS: atom_id res chain seq x y z
N MET A 1 -89.24 -10.66 -31.42
CA MET A 1 -89.53 -9.84 -32.62
C MET A 1 -88.22 -9.18 -33.07
N THR A 2 -88.08 -8.81 -34.37
CA THR A 2 -87.13 -7.80 -34.94
C THR A 2 -85.67 -7.75 -34.42
N GLY A 3 -84.59 -7.96 -35.19
CA GLY A 3 -84.42 -8.36 -36.61
C GLY A 3 -83.65 -7.32 -37.47
N ARG A 4 -82.76 -7.79 -38.37
CA ARG A 4 -81.99 -7.06 -39.44
C ARG A 4 -80.87 -6.08 -38.96
N THR A 5 -79.78 -5.79 -39.70
CA THR A 5 -79.07 -6.46 -40.84
C THR A 5 -77.58 -6.02 -40.93
N THR A 6 -76.79 -6.82 -41.65
CA THR A 6 -75.47 -6.62 -42.31
C THR A 6 -75.29 -5.33 -43.15
N PRO A 7 -74.08 -4.99 -43.72
CA PRO A 7 -72.73 -5.61 -43.64
C PRO A 7 -71.57 -4.60 -43.36
N HIS A 8 -70.29 -5.00 -43.46
CA HIS A 8 -69.31 -4.35 -44.37
C HIS A 8 -68.01 -5.16 -44.63
N HIS A 9 -67.09 -4.59 -45.41
CA HIS A 9 -66.13 -5.24 -46.32
C HIS A 9 -64.80 -5.76 -45.73
N VAL A 10 -64.19 -6.72 -46.44
CA VAL A 10 -62.82 -7.24 -46.27
C VAL A 10 -61.75 -6.35 -46.90
N ARG A 11 -60.55 -6.25 -46.28
CA ARG A 11 -59.25 -6.24 -46.98
C ARG A 11 -58.14 -6.92 -46.13
N PRO A 12 -57.04 -7.40 -46.74
CA PRO A 12 -56.10 -8.33 -46.10
C PRO A 12 -54.74 -7.71 -45.70
N ASP A 13 -53.79 -8.59 -45.35
CA ASP A 13 -52.34 -8.42 -45.24
C ASP A 13 -51.81 -7.57 -44.08
N GLY A 14 -51.41 -8.27 -43.01
CA GLY A 14 -50.49 -7.81 -41.96
C GLY A 14 -49.34 -8.81 -41.79
N PRO A 15 -48.17 -8.38 -41.27
CA PRO A 15 -47.00 -9.26 -41.14
C PRO A 15 -47.19 -10.33 -40.04
N GLU A 16 -46.53 -11.48 -40.22
CA GLU A 16 -46.52 -12.58 -39.25
C GLU A 16 -45.56 -12.29 -38.09
N ASP A 17 -45.97 -12.61 -36.86
CA ASP A 17 -45.09 -12.58 -35.68
C ASP A 17 -44.05 -13.71 -35.72
N PRO A 18 -42.79 -13.47 -35.27
CA PRO A 18 -41.75 -14.49 -35.26
C PRO A 18 -41.96 -15.56 -34.18
N ASP A 19 -41.67 -16.82 -34.52
CA ASP A 19 -41.78 -17.98 -33.63
C ASP A 19 -40.87 -17.83 -32.37
N PRO A 20 -41.44 -17.88 -31.14
CA PRO A 20 -40.68 -17.76 -29.90
C PRO A 20 -39.79 -18.97 -29.55
N TYR A 21 -39.76 -20.04 -30.35
CA TYR A 21 -38.97 -21.27 -30.10
C TYR A 21 -37.81 -21.52 -31.09
N ALA A 22 -37.39 -20.52 -31.88
CA ALA A 22 -36.23 -20.65 -32.76
C ALA A 22 -34.89 -20.80 -31.99
N ASP A 23 -34.21 -21.94 -32.17
CA ASP A 23 -32.90 -22.23 -31.57
C ASP A 23 -31.77 -21.35 -32.17
N PRO A 24 -31.06 -20.53 -31.38
CA PRO A 24 -30.01 -19.65 -31.87
C PRO A 24 -28.69 -20.34 -32.28
N TYR A 25 -28.57 -21.68 -32.16
CA TYR A 25 -27.34 -22.42 -32.47
C TYR A 25 -27.42 -23.36 -33.68
N ALA A 26 -28.49 -23.29 -34.48
CA ALA A 26 -28.63 -24.08 -35.70
C ALA A 26 -27.78 -23.54 -36.89
N ASP A 27 -26.83 -24.38 -37.34
CA ASP A 27 -25.94 -24.29 -38.53
C ASP A 27 -24.54 -23.63 -38.36
N PRO A 28 -23.45 -24.43 -38.31
CA PRO A 28 -22.07 -23.94 -38.31
C PRO A 28 -21.49 -23.63 -39.71
N ALA A 29 -22.19 -23.88 -40.82
CA ALA A 29 -21.61 -24.03 -42.16
C ALA A 29 -21.43 -22.73 -42.98
N ARG A 30 -21.31 -21.53 -42.38
CA ARG A 30 -21.31 -20.25 -43.13
C ARG A 30 -20.26 -19.17 -42.78
N ARG A 31 -19.06 -19.54 -42.29
CA ARG A 31 -17.91 -18.60 -42.17
C ARG A 31 -16.58 -19.13 -42.73
N ALA A 32 -16.56 -19.47 -44.02
CA ALA A 32 -15.34 -19.88 -44.73
C ALA A 32 -15.19 -19.21 -46.12
N ALA A 33 -14.98 -17.88 -46.17
CA ALA A 33 -14.63 -17.19 -47.41
C ALA A 33 -13.84 -15.87 -47.22
N ARG A 34 -12.65 -15.80 -47.83
CA ARG A 34 -11.82 -14.63 -48.18
C ARG A 34 -11.03 -13.88 -47.07
N TRP A 35 -9.98 -13.19 -47.56
CA TRP A 35 -9.11 -12.20 -46.89
C TRP A 35 -7.99 -12.67 -45.94
N ARG A 36 -6.99 -13.32 -46.54
CA ARG A 36 -5.55 -13.19 -46.24
C ARG A 36 -4.77 -13.17 -47.57
N PRO A 37 -3.51 -12.67 -47.64
CA PRO A 37 -2.71 -12.07 -46.57
C PRO A 37 -2.22 -10.63 -46.86
N ALA A 38 -1.84 -9.91 -45.80
CA ALA A 38 -0.87 -8.82 -45.88
C ALA A 38 0.03 -8.90 -44.64
N ALA A 39 1.29 -9.28 -44.83
CA ALA A 39 2.29 -9.40 -43.76
C ALA A 39 3.51 -8.55 -44.12
N LYS A 40 4.32 -8.19 -43.10
CA LYS A 40 5.49 -7.27 -43.11
C LYS A 40 5.16 -5.77 -42.96
N VAL A 41 4.99 -5.31 -41.71
CA VAL A 41 5.96 -4.42 -41.02
C VAL A 41 5.81 -4.65 -39.50
N ALA A 42 6.67 -5.49 -38.91
CA ALA A 42 6.67 -5.77 -37.46
C ALA A 42 8.02 -6.33 -36.98
N ALA A 43 9.14 -5.68 -37.36
CA ALA A 43 10.48 -6.24 -37.17
C ALA A 43 11.58 -5.18 -36.88
N VAL A 44 11.27 -4.11 -36.13
CA VAL A 44 12.24 -3.04 -35.79
C VAL A 44 12.21 -2.61 -34.31
N VAL A 45 11.10 -2.78 -33.59
CA VAL A 45 10.95 -2.20 -32.22
C VAL A 45 11.59 -3.07 -31.12
N LEU A 46 11.60 -4.39 -31.26
CA LEU A 46 12.08 -5.32 -30.22
C LEU A 46 13.62 -5.43 -30.01
N PRO A 47 14.52 -5.12 -30.98
CA PRO A 47 15.97 -5.14 -30.73
C PRO A 47 16.46 -4.00 -29.82
N VAL A 48 15.77 -2.85 -29.82
CA VAL A 48 16.29 -1.59 -29.26
C VAL A 48 16.48 -1.67 -27.74
N CYS A 49 15.53 -2.27 -27.01
CA CYS A 49 15.60 -2.41 -25.56
C CYS A 49 16.72 -3.36 -25.10
N LEU A 50 17.01 -4.42 -25.87
CA LEU A 50 18.09 -5.37 -25.56
C LEU A 50 19.48 -4.80 -25.84
N ILE A 51 19.65 -4.02 -26.90
CA ILE A 51 20.90 -3.31 -27.19
C ILE A 51 21.19 -2.26 -26.11
N GLY A 52 20.16 -1.54 -25.63
CA GLY A 52 20.29 -0.61 -24.51
C GLY A 52 20.79 -1.26 -23.22
N TRP A 53 20.25 -2.45 -22.87
CA TRP A 53 20.64 -3.17 -21.67
C TRP A 53 22.09 -3.71 -21.73
N LEU A 54 22.49 -4.30 -22.86
CA LEU A 54 23.84 -4.83 -23.03
C LEU A 54 24.90 -3.73 -23.15
N GLY A 55 24.58 -2.61 -23.82
CA GLY A 55 25.48 -1.45 -23.92
C GLY A 55 25.82 -0.84 -22.56
N TRP A 56 24.87 -0.84 -21.61
CA TRP A 56 25.08 -0.27 -20.28
C TRP A 56 26.07 -1.09 -19.44
N GLN A 57 26.07 -2.43 -19.55
CA GLN A 57 27.03 -3.29 -18.86
C GLN A 57 28.48 -3.09 -19.36
N ALA A 58 28.67 -2.84 -20.66
CA ALA A 58 30.00 -2.58 -21.24
C ALA A 58 30.60 -1.25 -20.73
N VAL A 59 29.78 -0.22 -20.55
CA VAL A 59 30.21 1.07 -19.98
C VAL A 59 30.49 0.94 -18.47
N ALA A 60 29.62 0.24 -17.73
CA ALA A 60 29.74 0.10 -16.27
C ALA A 60 30.99 -0.69 -15.80
N ASN A 61 31.54 -1.58 -16.63
CA ASN A 61 32.80 -2.27 -16.32
C ASN A 61 34.04 -1.48 -16.75
N SER A 62 33.96 -0.66 -17.80
CA SER A 62 35.07 0.18 -18.27
C SER A 62 35.57 1.22 -17.24
N SER A 63 34.84 1.44 -16.15
CA SER A 63 35.20 2.36 -15.06
C SER A 63 35.85 1.69 -13.85
N ARG A 64 36.20 0.39 -13.91
CA ARG A 64 36.90 -0.32 -12.81
C ARG A 64 38.39 -0.56 -13.02
N ASP A 65 38.88 -0.47 -14.27
CA ASP A 65 40.26 -0.84 -14.62
C ASP A 65 41.24 0.38 -14.64
N VAL A 66 41.30 1.13 -13.53
CA VAL A 66 42.45 2.00 -13.22
C VAL A 66 42.78 1.87 -11.73
N THR A 67 44.06 1.76 -11.39
CA THR A 67 44.62 1.58 -10.02
C THR A 67 44.45 0.20 -9.36
N SER A 68 44.87 -0.87 -10.05
CA SER A 68 45.45 -2.06 -9.40
C SER A 68 46.43 -2.78 -10.31
N ASN A 69 47.73 -2.53 -10.12
CA ASN A 69 48.78 -3.39 -10.65
C ASN A 69 49.73 -3.77 -9.51
N ALA A 70 49.93 -5.08 -9.32
CA ALA A 70 50.62 -5.62 -8.16
C ALA A 70 52.07 -6.00 -8.48
N SER A 71 52.89 -6.13 -7.44
CA SER A 71 54.10 -6.96 -7.47
C SER A 71 54.35 -7.49 -6.07
N ALA A 72 54.52 -8.81 -5.97
CA ALA A 72 54.59 -9.55 -4.71
C ALA A 72 56.00 -10.21 -4.56
N PRO A 73 56.19 -11.31 -3.80
CA PRO A 73 56.68 -11.18 -2.43
C PRO A 73 58.00 -11.95 -2.19
N ARG A 74 58.63 -11.74 -1.03
CA ARG A 74 59.64 -12.65 -0.46
C ARG A 74 59.49 -12.80 1.06
N THR A 75 59.91 -13.95 1.56
CA THR A 75 59.85 -14.38 2.98
C THR A 75 61.29 -14.46 3.57
N PRO A 76 61.57 -15.12 4.72
CA PRO A 76 61.84 -14.41 5.99
C PRO A 76 63.27 -14.64 6.55
N SER A 77 63.65 -13.93 7.63
CA SER A 77 64.93 -14.17 8.33
C SER A 77 64.95 -13.77 9.82
N TYR A 78 65.37 -14.72 10.65
CA TYR A 78 66.07 -14.68 11.95
C TYR A 78 66.22 -13.40 12.80
N ALA A 79 65.72 -13.47 14.04
CA ALA A 79 66.44 -13.56 15.34
C ALA A 79 67.52 -12.54 15.78
N GLU A 80 67.72 -12.50 17.11
CA GLU A 80 68.67 -11.69 17.93
C GLU A 80 68.56 -10.15 17.85
N GLY A 81 68.55 -9.36 18.94
CA GLY A 81 68.37 -9.67 20.37
C GLY A 81 69.32 -8.87 21.30
N ASP A 82 68.79 -8.15 22.30
CA ASP A 82 69.55 -7.88 23.55
C ASP A 82 68.67 -7.47 24.77
N ARG A 83 69.31 -7.41 25.95
CA ARG A 83 68.77 -7.19 27.32
C ARG A 83 68.84 -5.68 27.70
N VAL A 84 68.45 -5.14 28.86
CA VAL A 84 67.90 -5.57 30.18
C VAL A 84 67.24 -4.30 30.81
N ASP A 85 66.34 -4.24 31.81
CA ASP A 85 65.66 -5.15 32.76
C ASP A 85 64.16 -4.67 32.88
N GLY A 86 63.32 -4.81 33.92
CA GLY A 86 63.34 -5.46 35.25
C GLY A 86 62.34 -4.79 36.23
N SER A 87 61.77 -5.55 37.18
CA SER A 87 60.93 -5.18 38.37
C SER A 87 59.81 -4.12 38.23
N ASP A 88 58.57 -4.25 38.75
CA ASP A 88 57.80 -5.29 39.49
C ASP A 88 56.30 -5.05 39.12
N ALA A 89 55.39 -6.03 38.96
CA ALA A 89 54.81 -6.99 39.92
C ALA A 89 54.03 -6.31 41.09
N ASP A 90 52.77 -6.65 41.43
CA ASP A 90 51.76 -7.57 40.84
C ASP A 90 50.32 -7.14 41.27
N GLY A 91 49.29 -7.93 40.96
CA GLY A 91 47.85 -7.68 41.24
C GLY A 91 47.39 -7.81 42.72
N GLY A 92 46.11 -8.05 43.02
CA GLY A 92 44.95 -8.30 42.15
C GLY A 92 43.62 -8.38 42.93
N SER A 93 42.53 -8.80 42.27
CA SER A 93 41.19 -9.09 42.85
C SER A 93 41.21 -10.37 43.74
N PRO A 94 40.26 -10.62 44.69
CA PRO A 94 38.81 -10.65 44.41
C PRO A 94 37.75 -10.38 45.54
N ALA A 95 36.51 -10.25 45.06
CA ALA A 95 35.15 -10.54 45.59
C ALA A 95 34.82 -10.95 47.07
N ALA A 96 33.64 -10.44 47.53
CA ALA A 96 32.48 -11.15 48.13
C ALA A 96 32.05 -10.97 49.63
N SER A 97 30.77 -10.56 49.80
CA SER A 97 29.74 -11.04 50.76
C SER A 97 29.56 -10.54 52.23
N ALA A 98 28.27 -10.42 52.59
CA ALA A 98 27.58 -10.71 53.90
C ALA A 98 27.39 -9.67 55.05
N ALA A 99 26.19 -9.05 55.07
CA ALA A 99 25.14 -9.05 56.14
C ALA A 99 25.35 -8.52 57.61
N GLY A 100 24.76 -7.33 57.90
CA GLY A 100 23.98 -6.97 59.12
C GLY A 100 24.71 -6.76 60.48
N PRO A 101 24.01 -6.42 61.60
CA PRO A 101 22.65 -5.85 61.77
C PRO A 101 22.62 -4.56 62.66
N GLY A 102 21.46 -3.91 62.88
CA GLY A 102 21.32 -2.81 63.86
C GLY A 102 19.91 -2.20 64.03
N ALA A 103 19.53 -1.87 65.27
CA ALA A 103 18.24 -1.32 65.73
C ALA A 103 18.49 -0.22 66.79
N ALA A 104 17.56 0.63 67.26
CA ALA A 104 16.27 1.18 66.78
C ALA A 104 15.86 2.34 67.73
N ALA A 105 15.00 3.27 67.32
CA ALA A 105 14.34 4.23 68.23
C ALA A 105 13.08 4.86 67.61
N ALA A 106 12.10 5.23 68.46
CA ALA A 106 10.93 6.04 68.12
C ALA A 106 10.75 7.16 69.17
N PRO A 107 9.93 8.17 68.89
CA PRO A 107 8.83 8.44 69.84
C PRO A 107 7.47 8.68 69.15
N SER A 108 6.42 8.92 69.94
CA SER A 108 5.01 8.96 69.51
C SER A 108 4.28 10.23 69.99
N ALA A 109 3.39 10.77 69.14
CA ALA A 109 2.31 11.69 69.50
C ALA A 109 1.22 11.72 68.40
N ALA A 110 0.00 12.14 68.73
CA ALA A 110 -1.19 12.24 67.86
C ALA A 110 -2.05 13.46 68.30
N PRO A 111 -3.29 13.75 67.81
CA PRO A 111 -4.06 13.14 66.70
C PRO A 111 -4.79 14.13 65.73
N SER A 112 -5.43 13.58 64.68
CA SER A 112 -6.59 14.16 63.93
C SER A 112 -6.38 15.44 63.09
N PRO A 113 -7.30 15.81 62.17
CA PRO A 113 -8.60 15.21 61.83
C PRO A 113 -8.76 14.72 60.36
N SER A 114 -9.97 14.25 60.04
CA SER A 114 -10.41 13.75 58.73
C SER A 114 -10.26 14.76 57.59
N ALA A 115 -9.62 14.34 56.49
CA ALA A 115 -9.92 14.79 55.14
C ALA A 115 -10.58 13.63 54.37
N GLY A 116 -11.77 13.85 53.80
CA GLY A 116 -12.48 12.82 53.05
C GLY A 116 -11.72 12.40 51.80
N ALA A 117 -11.69 11.10 51.49
CA ALA A 117 -11.14 10.60 50.24
C ALA A 117 -12.01 11.10 49.06
N SER A 118 -11.60 12.20 48.44
CA SER A 118 -12.17 12.67 47.19
C SER A 118 -11.88 11.62 46.13
N ALA A 119 -12.88 10.80 45.80
CA ALA A 119 -12.80 9.87 44.70
C ALA A 119 -12.60 10.68 43.41
N ALA A 120 -11.37 10.69 42.90
CA ALA A 120 -11.03 11.42 41.69
C ALA A 120 -11.91 10.91 40.55
N ALA A 121 -12.88 11.73 40.13
CA ALA A 121 -13.77 11.39 39.04
C ALA A 121 -12.93 11.11 37.79
N ALA A 122 -13.08 9.91 37.22
CA ALA A 122 -12.42 9.57 35.98
C ALA A 122 -12.77 10.62 34.91
N PRO A 123 -11.80 11.12 34.10
CA PRO A 123 -12.08 12.11 33.08
C PRO A 123 -13.24 11.66 32.18
N GLY A 124 -14.30 12.46 32.13
CA GLY A 124 -15.55 12.06 31.51
C GLY A 124 -15.36 11.69 30.04
N GLY A 125 -15.65 10.43 29.70
CA GLY A 125 -15.58 9.92 28.34
C GLY A 125 -16.66 10.55 27.46
N GLY A 126 -16.35 11.69 26.84
CA GLY A 126 -17.14 12.24 25.75
C GLY A 126 -17.16 11.28 24.54
N PRO A 127 -18.09 11.47 23.59
CA PRO A 127 -18.14 10.64 22.39
C PRO A 127 -16.79 10.68 21.65
N LYS A 128 -16.19 9.51 21.42
CA LYS A 128 -14.99 9.41 20.57
C LYS A 128 -15.32 9.94 19.16
N PRO A 129 -14.45 10.73 18.50
CA PRO A 129 -14.82 11.48 17.29
C PRO A 129 -15.21 10.62 16.09
N LEU A 130 -14.81 9.34 16.05
CA LEU A 130 -15.16 8.38 15.02
C LEU A 130 -16.05 7.23 15.52
N ALA A 131 -16.71 7.40 16.68
CA ALA A 131 -17.65 6.41 17.21
C ALA A 131 -18.75 6.08 16.17
N GLY A 132 -18.86 4.81 15.80
CA GLY A 132 -19.82 4.33 14.80
C GLY A 132 -19.38 4.46 13.34
N ARG A 133 -18.18 5.01 13.07
CA ARG A 133 -17.56 4.98 11.73
C ARG A 133 -16.83 3.67 11.48
N THR A 134 -16.78 3.24 10.22
CA THR A 134 -15.98 2.12 9.73
C THR A 134 -14.99 2.60 8.68
N VAL A 135 -13.71 2.32 8.89
CA VAL A 135 -12.62 2.64 7.94
C VAL A 135 -11.97 1.36 7.45
N LEU A 136 -11.70 1.26 6.16
CA LEU A 136 -10.81 0.24 5.62
C LEU A 136 -9.40 0.81 5.39
N LEU A 137 -8.38 0.13 5.91
CA LEU A 137 -6.99 0.36 5.54
C LEU A 137 -6.48 -0.85 4.74
N ASP A 138 -5.79 -0.57 3.64
CA ASP A 138 -5.28 -1.58 2.70
C ASP A 138 -3.75 -1.46 2.65
N PRO A 139 -3.00 -2.22 3.47
CA PRO A 139 -1.54 -2.25 3.39
C PRO A 139 -1.14 -2.96 2.10
N GLY A 140 -0.57 -2.19 1.18
CA GLY A 140 -0.21 -2.63 -0.16
C GLY A 140 0.70 -3.85 -0.15
N HIS A 141 0.41 -4.80 -1.05
CA HIS A 141 1.13 -6.07 -1.21
C HIS A 141 1.09 -6.96 0.04
N ASN A 142 1.92 -7.99 0.09
CA ASN A 142 2.13 -8.86 1.25
C ASN A 142 3.61 -9.28 1.32
N THR A 143 4.10 -9.52 2.52
CA THR A 143 5.49 -9.91 2.80
C THR A 143 5.89 -11.21 2.10
N GLY A 144 5.00 -12.21 2.02
CA GLY A 144 5.26 -13.49 1.34
C GLY A 144 5.05 -13.51 -0.18
N ASN A 145 4.56 -12.42 -0.81
CA ASN A 145 4.23 -12.42 -2.25
C ASN A 145 5.42 -12.82 -3.17
N ALA A 146 6.67 -12.61 -2.73
CA ALA A 146 7.86 -13.01 -3.48
C ALA A 146 8.01 -14.53 -3.67
N GLU A 147 7.45 -15.34 -2.77
CA GLU A 147 7.49 -16.82 -2.83
C GLU A 147 6.32 -17.40 -3.67
N HIS A 148 5.29 -16.60 -3.92
CA HIS A 148 4.00 -17.00 -4.50
C HIS A 148 3.69 -16.32 -5.85
N THR A 149 4.74 -16.21 -6.68
CA THR A 149 4.68 -15.48 -7.97
C THR A 149 3.65 -16.04 -8.97
N ALA A 150 3.33 -17.33 -8.91
CA ALA A 150 2.33 -17.95 -9.79
C ALA A 150 0.89 -17.58 -9.39
N GLU A 151 0.64 -17.50 -8.09
CA GLU A 151 -0.66 -17.16 -7.52
C GLU A 151 -0.99 -15.68 -7.70
N ILE A 152 -0.05 -14.78 -7.39
CA ILE A 152 -0.23 -13.34 -7.55
C ILE A 152 -0.21 -12.91 -9.03
N GLY A 153 0.53 -13.62 -9.89
CA GLY A 153 0.53 -13.38 -11.34
C GLY A 153 -0.79 -13.75 -12.04
N ARG A 154 -1.67 -14.51 -11.36
CA ARG A 154 -2.94 -14.97 -11.91
C ARG A 154 -3.91 -13.79 -12.13
N LYS A 155 -4.33 -13.58 -13.37
CA LYS A 155 -5.13 -12.40 -13.75
C LYS A 155 -6.53 -12.37 -13.11
N VAL A 156 -6.87 -11.24 -12.49
CA VAL A 156 -8.20 -10.86 -11.99
C VAL A 156 -8.85 -9.78 -12.88
N ASP A 157 -10.16 -9.58 -12.75
CA ASP A 157 -10.89 -8.53 -13.44
C ASP A 157 -10.79 -7.22 -12.65
N ILE A 158 -10.59 -6.09 -13.33
CA ILE A 158 -10.56 -4.74 -12.73
C ILE A 158 -11.66 -3.82 -13.29
N GLY A 159 -12.70 -4.41 -13.89
CA GLY A 159 -13.86 -3.74 -14.48
C GLY A 159 -13.68 -3.38 -15.94
N ASN A 160 -12.61 -2.64 -16.24
CA ASN A 160 -12.29 -2.18 -17.60
C ASN A 160 -11.10 -2.92 -18.26
N SER A 161 -10.46 -3.85 -17.54
CA SER A 161 -9.29 -4.59 -18.00
C SER A 161 -9.01 -5.80 -17.09
N ARG A 162 -7.92 -6.53 -17.34
CA ARG A 162 -7.46 -7.69 -16.55
C ARG A 162 -6.02 -7.46 -16.07
N LYS A 163 -5.79 -7.39 -14.76
CA LYS A 163 -4.47 -7.21 -14.14
C LYS A 163 -4.13 -8.39 -13.23
N GLU A 164 -2.87 -8.48 -12.82
CA GLU A 164 -2.33 -9.41 -11.82
C GLU A 164 -3.19 -9.38 -10.55
N CYS A 165 -3.28 -10.51 -9.85
CA CYS A 165 -3.98 -10.61 -8.57
C CYS A 165 -3.31 -9.68 -7.54
N ASP A 166 -1.99 -9.73 -7.42
CA ASP A 166 -1.18 -8.81 -6.62
C ASP A 166 0.24 -8.74 -7.24
N THR A 167 1.13 -7.94 -6.68
CA THR A 167 2.57 -7.93 -7.00
C THR A 167 3.39 -8.00 -5.71
N THR A 168 4.72 -8.10 -5.83
CA THR A 168 5.64 -8.10 -4.68
C THR A 168 5.78 -6.75 -3.99
N GLY A 169 5.25 -5.68 -4.60
CA GLY A 169 5.71 -4.32 -4.32
C GLY A 169 7.15 -4.06 -4.74
N THR A 170 7.66 -2.88 -4.39
CA THR A 170 9.06 -2.47 -4.56
C THR A 170 9.85 -2.63 -3.25
N SER A 171 11.02 -2.00 -3.16
CA SER A 171 11.90 -2.03 -1.99
C SER A 171 12.79 -0.79 -1.96
N THR A 172 13.43 -0.51 -0.83
CA THR A 172 14.58 0.41 -0.82
C THR A 172 15.80 -0.25 -1.44
N ASN A 173 16.79 0.57 -1.81
CA ASN A 173 18.10 0.08 -2.27
C ASN A 173 18.93 -0.59 -1.15
N ALA A 174 18.49 -0.46 0.11
CA ALA A 174 19.03 -1.17 1.28
C ALA A 174 18.26 -2.47 1.60
N GLY A 175 17.24 -2.83 0.80
CA GLY A 175 16.51 -4.09 0.92
C GLY A 175 15.22 -4.05 1.76
N TYR A 176 14.85 -2.91 2.35
CA TYR A 176 13.59 -2.79 3.10
C TYR A 176 12.38 -2.88 2.14
N PRO A 177 11.50 -3.89 2.24
CA PRO A 177 10.41 -4.10 1.29
C PRO A 177 9.25 -3.10 1.46
N GLU A 178 8.55 -2.82 0.36
CA GLU A 178 7.31 -2.03 0.40
C GLU A 178 6.26 -2.68 1.32
N ALA A 179 6.06 -4.00 1.20
CA ALA A 179 5.05 -4.73 1.97
C ALA A 179 5.29 -4.72 3.50
N GLU A 180 6.52 -4.51 3.97
CA GLU A 180 6.82 -4.31 5.40
C GLU A 180 6.55 -2.86 5.83
N PHE A 181 6.90 -1.91 4.96
CA PHE A 181 6.63 -0.48 5.16
C PHE A 181 5.14 -0.17 5.26
N THR A 182 4.34 -0.67 4.31
CA THR A 182 2.89 -0.43 4.25
C THR A 182 2.18 -1.03 5.46
N LEU A 183 2.58 -2.24 5.88
CA LEU A 183 2.02 -2.94 7.03
C LEU A 183 2.31 -2.20 8.36
N ASP A 184 3.55 -1.78 8.61
CA ASP A 184 3.91 -1.00 9.81
C ASP A 184 3.15 0.34 9.88
N VAL A 185 3.05 1.08 8.77
CA VAL A 185 2.30 2.35 8.72
C VAL A 185 0.80 2.12 8.96
N VAL A 186 0.21 1.09 8.34
CA VAL A 186 -1.21 0.74 8.54
C VAL A 186 -1.48 0.25 9.96
N HIS A 187 -0.58 -0.49 10.60
CA HIS A 187 -0.74 -0.93 11.98
C HIS A 187 -0.79 0.24 12.96
N ARG A 188 0.07 1.25 12.76
CA ARG A 188 0.05 2.50 13.51
C ARG A 188 -1.25 3.28 13.26
N ALA A 189 -1.67 3.41 12.01
CA ALA A 189 -2.89 4.13 11.65
C ALA A 189 -4.16 3.44 12.22
N ARG A 190 -4.21 2.10 12.20
CA ARG A 190 -5.24 1.28 12.84
C ARG A 190 -5.40 1.62 14.32
N GLN A 191 -4.30 1.62 15.09
CA GLN A 191 -4.33 1.95 16.51
C GLN A 191 -4.89 3.36 16.75
N ILE A 192 -4.37 4.36 16.03
CA ILE A 192 -4.77 5.77 16.17
C ILE A 192 -6.27 5.96 15.84
N LEU A 193 -6.80 5.25 14.84
CA LEU A 193 -8.23 5.31 14.46
C LEU A 193 -9.13 4.58 15.47
N GLN A 194 -8.69 3.44 16.03
CA GLN A 194 -9.41 2.72 17.09
C GLN A 194 -9.43 3.52 18.40
N ASP A 195 -8.35 4.23 18.72
CA ASP A 195 -8.31 5.18 19.83
C ASP A 195 -9.29 6.35 19.61
N ARG A 196 -9.45 6.81 18.37
CA ARG A 196 -10.50 7.76 17.94
C ARG A 196 -11.91 7.16 17.81
N GLY A 197 -12.07 5.85 18.02
CA GLY A 197 -13.36 5.16 18.12
C GLY A 197 -13.90 4.56 16.82
N ALA A 198 -13.11 4.56 15.74
CA ALA A 198 -13.51 3.91 14.50
C ALA A 198 -13.41 2.38 14.62
N THR A 199 -14.33 1.68 13.94
CA THR A 199 -14.10 0.28 13.53
C THR A 199 -13.10 0.31 12.39
N VAL A 200 -12.00 -0.44 12.50
CA VAL A 200 -10.98 -0.53 11.44
C VAL A 200 -10.96 -1.93 10.87
N VAL A 201 -11.12 -2.03 9.55
CA VAL A 201 -10.98 -3.25 8.76
C VAL A 201 -9.66 -3.19 8.02
N LEU A 202 -8.87 -4.27 8.07
CA LEU A 202 -7.68 -4.43 7.22
C LEU A 202 -8.01 -5.37 6.06
N THR A 203 -7.31 -5.21 4.93
CA THR A 203 -7.34 -6.22 3.86
C THR A 203 -6.43 -7.42 4.16
N GLN A 204 -5.34 -7.21 4.89
CA GLN A 204 -4.41 -8.22 5.41
C GLN A 204 -3.68 -7.70 6.66
N ASP A 205 -3.24 -8.60 7.53
CA ASP A 205 -2.62 -8.29 8.84
C ASP A 205 -1.23 -8.94 8.99
N GLY A 206 -0.55 -9.21 7.87
CA GLY A 206 0.68 -10.02 7.81
C GLY A 206 0.46 -11.52 8.01
N ASP A 207 -0.80 -11.97 7.98
CA ASP A 207 -1.29 -13.30 8.37
C ASP A 207 -1.45 -14.29 7.20
N ARG A 208 -1.30 -13.81 5.96
CA ARG A 208 -1.47 -14.60 4.73
C ARG A 208 -0.13 -14.85 4.03
N PRO A 209 0.08 -16.04 3.43
CA PRO A 209 1.28 -16.31 2.63
C PRO A 209 1.35 -15.42 1.37
N TRP A 210 0.20 -15.11 0.77
CA TRP A 210 0.06 -14.17 -0.34
C TRP A 210 -1.36 -13.63 -0.45
N GLY A 211 -1.49 -12.48 -1.11
CA GLY A 211 -2.77 -11.80 -1.28
C GLY A 211 -3.41 -11.31 0.03
N PRO A 212 -4.56 -10.64 0.00
CA PRO A 212 -5.62 -10.71 -1.01
C PRO A 212 -5.30 -10.14 -2.39
N CYS A 213 -5.97 -10.68 -3.40
CA CYS A 213 -5.97 -10.09 -4.73
C CYS A 213 -6.63 -8.69 -4.73
N ILE A 214 -6.29 -7.82 -5.68
CA ILE A 214 -6.80 -6.44 -5.76
C ILE A 214 -8.33 -6.31 -5.88
N ASP A 215 -9.02 -7.34 -6.37
CA ASP A 215 -10.47 -7.46 -6.41
C ASP A 215 -11.08 -7.89 -5.06
N GLU A 216 -10.39 -8.79 -4.34
CA GLU A 216 -10.69 -9.12 -2.93
C GLU A 216 -10.45 -7.91 -2.00
N ARG A 217 -9.34 -7.17 -2.19
CA ARG A 217 -9.04 -5.91 -1.46
C ARG A 217 -10.12 -4.85 -1.62
N ALA A 218 -10.68 -4.71 -2.83
CA ALA A 218 -11.81 -3.82 -3.07
C ALA A 218 -13.11 -4.35 -2.44
N ARG A 219 -13.39 -5.65 -2.59
CA ARG A 219 -14.60 -6.29 -2.05
C ARG A 219 -14.70 -6.15 -0.53
N LEU A 220 -13.60 -6.34 0.21
CA LEU A 220 -13.61 -6.23 1.68
C LEU A 220 -14.12 -4.86 2.18
N GLY A 221 -13.83 -3.76 1.48
CA GLY A 221 -14.32 -2.43 1.83
C GLY A 221 -15.80 -2.22 1.51
N ASN A 222 -16.27 -2.84 0.42
CA ASN A 222 -17.67 -2.83 0.01
C ASN A 222 -18.54 -3.66 0.98
N ASP A 223 -18.09 -4.87 1.32
CA ASP A 223 -18.78 -5.80 2.21
C ASP A 223 -18.85 -5.26 3.64
N ALA A 224 -17.77 -4.63 4.12
CA ALA A 224 -17.72 -3.91 5.39
C ALA A 224 -18.54 -2.60 5.42
N LYS A 225 -18.96 -2.09 4.24
CA LYS A 225 -19.66 -0.80 4.08
C LYS A 225 -18.90 0.37 4.72
N ALA A 226 -17.58 0.41 4.55
CA ALA A 226 -16.73 1.45 5.14
C ALA A 226 -17.14 2.86 4.69
N ASP A 227 -17.14 3.83 5.61
CA ASP A 227 -17.39 5.25 5.30
C ASP A 227 -16.27 5.84 4.42
N ALA A 228 -15.05 5.30 4.55
CA ALA A 228 -13.86 5.66 3.79
C ALA A 228 -12.86 4.50 3.73
N ALA A 229 -12.03 4.47 2.69
CA ALA A 229 -10.94 3.52 2.53
C ALA A 229 -9.64 4.19 2.03
N VAL A 230 -8.49 3.72 2.50
CA VAL A 230 -7.17 4.17 2.02
C VAL A 230 -6.25 2.98 1.78
N SER A 231 -5.64 2.91 0.58
CA SER A 231 -4.51 2.03 0.30
C SER A 231 -3.20 2.75 0.57
N VAL A 232 -2.27 2.10 1.27
CA VAL A 232 -0.95 2.65 1.60
C VAL A 232 0.11 1.88 0.82
N HIS A 233 0.94 2.60 0.07
CA HIS A 233 1.98 2.10 -0.83
C HIS A 233 3.24 2.98 -0.80
N ALA A 234 4.29 2.59 -1.53
CA ALA A 234 5.45 3.44 -1.83
C ALA A 234 6.06 3.09 -3.18
N ASP A 235 6.35 4.08 -4.03
CA ASP A 235 6.65 3.86 -5.44
C ASP A 235 8.12 3.48 -5.73
N GLY A 236 8.37 2.90 -6.91
CA GLY A 236 9.67 2.53 -7.45
C GLY A 236 10.09 3.39 -8.66
N ALA A 237 10.12 4.72 -8.49
CA ALA A 237 10.46 5.68 -9.55
C ALA A 237 11.99 5.83 -9.78
N PRO A 238 12.45 6.56 -10.83
CA PRO A 238 13.87 6.91 -10.98
C PRO A 238 14.43 7.59 -9.72
N SER A 239 15.68 7.32 -9.35
CA SER A 239 16.24 7.75 -8.04
C SER A 239 16.33 9.27 -7.82
N SER A 240 16.23 10.07 -8.89
CA SER A 240 16.10 11.53 -8.83
C SER A 240 14.68 12.03 -8.54
N GLY A 241 13.66 11.20 -8.75
CA GLY A 241 12.29 11.45 -8.31
C GLY A 241 12.15 11.29 -6.80
N THR A 242 11.42 12.19 -6.15
CA THR A 242 11.20 12.23 -4.70
C THR A 242 9.80 12.75 -4.41
N GLY A 243 9.21 12.36 -3.29
CA GLY A 243 7.94 12.87 -2.81
C GLY A 243 6.74 11.97 -3.08
N PHE A 244 5.67 12.24 -2.33
CA PHE A 244 4.45 11.45 -2.26
C PHE A 244 3.39 11.92 -3.27
N HIS A 245 2.43 11.07 -3.59
CA HIS A 245 1.18 11.49 -4.23
C HIS A 245 -0.02 10.62 -3.82
N VAL A 246 -1.22 11.19 -3.95
CA VAL A 246 -2.49 10.53 -3.67
C VAL A 246 -3.20 10.22 -4.98
N ILE A 247 -3.48 8.94 -5.25
CA ILE A 247 -4.18 8.48 -6.45
C ILE A 247 -5.68 8.38 -6.16
N MET A 248 -6.47 9.03 -7.01
CA MET A 248 -7.92 9.12 -6.91
C MET A 248 -8.59 8.37 -8.08
N PRO A 249 -9.81 7.84 -7.90
CA PRO A 249 -10.52 7.13 -8.96
C PRO A 249 -10.97 8.09 -10.06
N ALA A 250 -10.54 7.82 -11.29
CA ALA A 250 -11.21 8.36 -12.47
C ALA A 250 -12.63 7.77 -12.60
N ARG A 251 -13.51 8.42 -13.37
CA ARG A 251 -14.82 7.84 -13.67
C ARG A 251 -14.69 6.63 -14.62
N VAL A 252 -14.99 5.45 -14.12
CA VAL A 252 -15.04 4.19 -14.86
C VAL A 252 -16.45 3.61 -14.73
N VAL A 253 -17.05 3.22 -15.85
CA VAL A 253 -18.29 2.44 -15.92
C VAL A 253 -18.11 1.35 -16.97
N ALA A 254 -17.67 0.17 -16.53
CA ALA A 254 -17.32 -0.96 -17.38
C ALA A 254 -17.26 -2.26 -16.55
N GLY A 255 -17.86 -3.34 -17.05
CA GLY A 255 -17.90 -4.62 -16.34
C GLY A 255 -18.51 -4.45 -14.93
N PRO A 256 -17.91 -5.04 -13.87
CA PRO A 256 -18.31 -4.77 -12.48
C PRO A 256 -17.95 -3.36 -11.95
N ALA A 257 -17.10 -2.60 -12.63
CA ALA A 257 -16.72 -1.26 -12.19
C ALA A 257 -17.80 -0.23 -12.54
N ASP A 258 -18.17 0.52 -11.51
CA ASP A 258 -18.86 1.80 -11.61
C ASP A 258 -18.36 2.62 -10.43
N THR A 259 -17.56 3.65 -10.71
CA THR A 259 -17.03 4.58 -9.71
C THR A 259 -17.83 5.88 -9.62
N SER A 260 -18.92 6.03 -10.38
CA SER A 260 -19.65 7.30 -10.53
C SER A 260 -20.08 7.94 -9.21
N ALA A 261 -20.46 7.13 -8.22
CA ALA A 261 -20.88 7.59 -6.90
C ALA A 261 -19.71 7.97 -5.97
N ILE A 262 -18.48 7.51 -6.26
CA ILE A 262 -17.32 7.67 -5.37
C ILE A 262 -16.26 8.66 -5.89
N VAL A 263 -16.32 9.13 -7.14
CA VAL A 263 -15.31 10.07 -7.70
C VAL A 263 -15.19 11.33 -6.84
N GLU A 264 -16.28 12.07 -6.61
CA GLU A 264 -16.25 13.32 -5.84
C GLU A 264 -15.95 13.10 -4.33
N PRO A 265 -16.57 12.12 -3.62
CA PRO A 265 -16.18 11.79 -2.26
C PRO A 265 -14.70 11.40 -2.11
N SER A 266 -14.16 10.63 -3.05
CA SER A 266 -12.74 10.23 -3.05
C SER A 266 -11.81 11.39 -3.42
N HIS A 267 -12.27 12.34 -4.23
CA HIS A 267 -11.53 13.58 -4.50
C HIS A 267 -11.42 14.46 -3.23
N ARG A 268 -12.52 14.66 -2.48
CA ARG A 268 -12.47 15.34 -1.16
C ARG A 268 -11.54 14.62 -0.18
N LEU A 269 -11.61 13.29 -0.09
CA LEU A 269 -10.71 12.50 0.74
C LEU A 269 -9.24 12.64 0.29
N GLY A 270 -8.99 12.65 -1.02
CA GLY A 270 -7.65 12.73 -1.60
C GLY A 270 -6.96 14.07 -1.36
N VAL A 271 -7.70 15.19 -1.48
CA VAL A 271 -7.22 16.53 -1.13
C VAL A 271 -6.89 16.62 0.35
N LEU A 272 -7.79 16.17 1.23
CA LEU A 272 -7.57 16.15 2.68
C LEU A 272 -6.36 15.28 3.07
N LEU A 273 -6.21 14.11 2.44
CA LEU A 273 -5.07 13.23 2.68
C LEU A 273 -3.76 13.86 2.21
N ARG A 274 -3.74 14.49 1.04
CA ARG A 274 -2.55 15.21 0.57
C ARG A 274 -2.13 16.29 1.55
N ASP A 275 -3.04 17.16 1.94
CA ASP A 275 -2.70 18.33 2.75
C ASP A 275 -2.28 17.93 4.17
N ALA A 276 -2.95 16.93 4.77
CA ALA A 276 -2.55 16.35 6.05
C ALA A 276 -1.20 15.61 5.97
N PHE A 277 -0.97 14.79 4.95
CA PHE A 277 0.29 14.04 4.79
C PHE A 277 1.46 15.00 4.59
N LYS A 278 1.28 16.06 3.79
CA LYS A 278 2.28 17.12 3.61
C LYS A 278 2.63 17.82 4.91
N ALA A 279 1.62 18.18 5.71
CA ALA A 279 1.80 18.90 6.96
C ALA A 279 2.44 18.01 8.06
N GLY A 280 2.00 16.76 8.20
CA GLY A 280 2.45 15.85 9.26
C GLY A 280 3.82 15.20 9.02
N THR A 281 4.19 14.94 7.76
CA THR A 281 5.45 14.24 7.42
C THR A 281 6.56 15.15 6.89
N GLY A 282 6.22 16.35 6.43
CA GLY A 282 7.13 17.24 5.69
C GLY A 282 7.43 16.82 4.24
N GLU A 283 7.03 15.62 3.83
CA GLU A 283 7.33 14.99 2.53
C GLU A 283 6.98 15.91 1.34
N PRO A 284 7.86 16.13 0.34
CA PRO A 284 7.48 16.88 -0.86
C PRO A 284 6.35 16.20 -1.64
N TYR A 285 5.60 16.96 -2.44
CA TYR A 285 4.78 16.37 -3.49
C TYR A 285 5.71 15.72 -4.53
N SER A 286 5.28 14.61 -5.13
CA SER A 286 6.02 13.89 -6.16
C SER A 286 6.56 14.82 -7.24
N SER A 287 7.86 14.71 -7.51
CA SER A 287 8.54 15.40 -8.60
C SER A 287 8.51 14.66 -9.94
N TYR A 288 7.85 13.49 -10.00
CA TYR A 288 7.93 12.54 -11.12
C TYR A 288 6.58 12.08 -11.67
N ILE A 289 5.48 12.16 -10.90
CA ILE A 289 4.13 11.77 -11.35
C ILE A 289 3.03 12.58 -10.64
N GLY A 290 1.84 12.65 -11.24
CA GLY A 290 0.73 13.45 -10.75
C GLY A 290 0.93 14.96 -10.96
N GLN A 291 0.06 15.76 -10.36
CA GLN A 291 0.13 17.23 -10.35
C GLN A 291 -0.20 17.71 -8.93
N GLN A 292 0.68 18.52 -8.32
CA GLN A 292 0.52 19.00 -6.94
C GLN A 292 0.16 17.88 -5.94
N GLY A 293 0.84 16.74 -6.01
CA GLY A 293 0.62 15.59 -5.12
C GLY A 293 -0.68 14.82 -5.34
N LEU A 294 -1.42 15.09 -6.42
CA LEU A 294 -2.64 14.37 -6.80
C LEU A 294 -2.47 13.68 -8.15
N ASP A 295 -3.00 12.46 -8.27
CA ASP A 295 -3.06 11.67 -9.49
C ASP A 295 -4.49 11.12 -9.68
N THR A 296 -4.94 10.89 -10.91
CA THR A 296 -6.32 10.46 -11.21
C THR A 296 -6.32 9.37 -12.27
N ARG A 297 -6.62 8.14 -11.87
CA ARG A 297 -6.34 6.94 -12.66
C ARG A 297 -7.53 6.01 -12.79
N SER A 298 -7.53 5.25 -13.89
CA SER A 298 -8.57 4.29 -14.28
C SER A 298 -8.05 2.85 -14.40
N ASP A 299 -6.78 2.58 -14.06
CA ASP A 299 -6.14 1.26 -14.23
C ASP A 299 -5.94 0.47 -12.92
N LEU A 300 -6.43 0.99 -11.79
CA LEU A 300 -6.24 0.35 -10.47
C LEU A 300 -7.52 -0.37 -10.05
N GLY A 301 -7.48 -1.71 -10.00
CA GLY A 301 -8.64 -2.53 -9.59
C GLY A 301 -9.17 -2.19 -8.20
N GLY A 302 -8.25 -1.92 -7.26
CA GLY A 302 -8.60 -1.47 -5.92
C GLY A 302 -9.36 -0.14 -5.86
N LEU A 303 -9.29 0.69 -6.91
CA LEU A 303 -10.12 1.90 -7.08
C LEU A 303 -11.38 1.61 -7.90
N ASN A 304 -11.23 1.01 -9.09
CA ASN A 304 -12.31 0.77 -10.05
C ASN A 304 -13.47 -0.07 -9.48
N LEU A 305 -13.15 -1.04 -8.61
CA LEU A 305 -14.11 -1.96 -8.00
C LEU A 305 -14.65 -1.47 -6.65
N SER A 306 -14.15 -0.34 -6.14
CA SER A 306 -14.66 0.26 -4.90
C SER A 306 -16.06 0.83 -5.11
N LYS A 307 -16.93 0.61 -4.12
CA LYS A 307 -18.27 1.22 -3.98
C LYS A 307 -18.32 2.17 -2.78
N VAL A 308 -17.22 2.27 -2.04
CA VAL A 308 -16.98 3.24 -0.95
C VAL A 308 -15.95 4.29 -1.41
N PRO A 309 -15.91 5.49 -0.80
CA PRO A 309 -14.88 6.48 -1.08
C PRO A 309 -13.48 5.90 -0.81
N LYS A 310 -12.63 5.82 -1.84
CA LYS A 310 -11.29 5.21 -1.71
C LYS A 310 -10.23 5.98 -2.48
N VAL A 311 -9.06 6.13 -1.85
CA VAL A 311 -7.83 6.64 -2.46
C VAL A 311 -6.66 5.69 -2.19
N PHE A 312 -5.60 5.82 -2.98
CA PHE A 312 -4.29 5.24 -2.68
C PHE A 312 -3.33 6.38 -2.32
N ILE A 313 -2.35 6.14 -1.46
CA ILE A 313 -1.20 7.04 -1.27
C ILE A 313 0.09 6.28 -1.55
N GLU A 314 0.88 6.81 -2.48
CA GLU A 314 2.29 6.47 -2.64
C GLU A 314 3.07 7.39 -1.71
N CYS A 315 3.57 6.88 -0.58
CA CYS A 315 4.15 7.69 0.50
C CYS A 315 5.50 8.36 0.17
N GLY A 316 6.06 8.11 -1.02
CA GLY A 316 7.37 8.57 -1.49
C GLY A 316 7.99 7.55 -2.45
N ASN A 317 9.21 7.79 -2.94
CA ASN A 317 9.91 6.87 -3.83
C ASN A 317 10.98 6.03 -3.08
N MET A 318 10.78 4.72 -2.92
CA MET A 318 11.75 3.85 -2.23
C MET A 318 13.14 3.79 -2.92
N ARG A 319 13.25 4.19 -4.19
CA ARG A 319 14.52 4.25 -4.93
C ARG A 319 15.27 5.57 -4.74
N ASN A 320 14.64 6.58 -4.14
CA ASN A 320 15.30 7.81 -3.70
C ASN A 320 15.96 7.60 -2.32
N SER A 321 17.19 8.08 -2.13
CA SER A 321 17.91 7.90 -0.87
C SER A 321 17.29 8.66 0.32
N GLY A 322 16.71 9.84 0.10
CA GLY A 322 16.08 10.64 1.13
C GLY A 322 14.74 10.05 1.56
N ASP A 323 13.88 9.73 0.60
CA ASP A 323 12.56 9.12 0.87
C ASP A 323 12.75 7.75 1.53
N ALA A 324 13.67 6.91 1.04
CA ALA A 324 14.01 5.62 1.65
C ALA A 324 14.53 5.76 3.10
N GLN A 325 15.34 6.80 3.40
CA GLN A 325 15.79 7.06 4.76
C GLN A 325 14.63 7.43 5.68
N ARG A 326 13.66 8.24 5.21
CA ARG A 326 12.46 8.60 5.96
C ARG A 326 11.53 7.39 6.16
N MET A 327 11.34 6.55 5.15
CA MET A 327 10.57 5.30 5.27
C MET A 327 11.21 4.31 6.25
N ALA A 328 12.54 4.25 6.34
CA ALA A 328 13.24 3.41 7.32
C ALA A 328 13.09 3.93 8.77
N ASP A 329 12.86 5.23 8.97
CA ASP A 329 12.70 5.84 10.29
C ASP A 329 11.32 5.54 10.93
N PRO A 330 11.26 4.83 12.08
CA PRO A 330 9.99 4.55 12.75
C PRO A 330 9.28 5.80 13.29
N GLN A 331 9.98 6.91 13.54
CA GLN A 331 9.33 8.19 13.92
C GLN A 331 8.61 8.80 12.72
N TRP A 332 9.22 8.80 11.54
CA TRP A 332 8.57 9.30 10.33
C TRP A 332 7.38 8.41 9.92
N ARG A 333 7.49 7.08 10.05
CA ARG A 333 6.33 6.17 9.86
C ARG A 333 5.20 6.43 10.86
N GLN A 334 5.52 6.83 12.09
CA GLN A 334 4.52 7.29 13.07
C GLN A 334 3.83 8.58 12.63
N SER A 335 4.57 9.56 12.09
CA SER A 335 4.01 10.79 11.53
C SER A 335 3.14 10.54 10.29
N ALA A 336 3.55 9.62 9.40
CA ALA A 336 2.77 9.20 8.24
C ALA A 336 1.42 8.56 8.66
N ALA A 337 1.46 7.66 9.65
CA ALA A 337 0.27 7.03 10.21
C ALA A 337 -0.66 8.02 10.94
N GLN A 338 -0.10 9.00 11.65
CA GLN A 338 -0.85 10.08 12.29
C GLN A 338 -1.55 10.95 11.24
N ALA A 339 -0.85 11.35 10.18
CA ALA A 339 -1.43 12.16 9.10
C ALA A 339 -2.53 11.43 8.32
N LEU A 340 -2.37 10.12 8.08
CA LEU A 340 -3.42 9.25 7.55
C LEU A 340 -4.68 9.28 8.42
N ALA A 341 -4.51 9.11 9.74
CA ALA A 341 -5.62 9.13 10.68
C ALA A 341 -6.26 10.52 10.81
N ASP A 342 -5.49 11.61 10.72
CA ASP A 342 -5.99 12.99 10.75
C ASP A 342 -6.82 13.35 9.50
N ALA A 343 -6.36 12.95 8.31
CA ALA A 343 -7.11 13.09 7.07
C ALA A 343 -8.45 12.35 7.11
N LEU A 344 -8.40 11.07 7.51
CA LEU A 344 -9.59 10.23 7.67
C LEU A 344 -10.53 10.77 8.74
N THR A 345 -10.01 11.29 9.85
CA THR A 345 -10.84 11.91 10.89
C THR A 345 -11.59 13.12 10.32
N SER A 346 -10.86 14.05 9.71
CA SER A 346 -11.41 15.28 9.14
C SER A 346 -12.49 14.99 8.08
N TYR A 347 -12.21 14.05 7.17
CA TYR A 347 -13.15 13.64 6.13
C TYR A 347 -14.48 13.11 6.70
N LEU A 348 -14.42 12.35 7.80
CA LEU A 348 -15.55 11.67 8.44
C LEU A 348 -16.31 12.53 9.47
N THR A 349 -15.71 13.60 10.00
CA THR A 349 -16.37 14.51 10.94
C THR A 349 -16.99 15.74 10.28
N GLY A 350 -16.43 16.23 9.15
CA GLY A 350 -16.93 17.41 8.42
C GLY A 350 -15.84 18.42 8.11
#